data_AF-A0AAE8HWD2-F1
#
_entry.id   AF-A0AAE8HWD2-F1
#
_cell.length_a   1.000
_cell.length_b   1.000
_cell.length_c   1.000
_cell.angle_alpha   90.00
_cell.angle_beta   90.00
_cell.angle_gamma   90.00
#
_symmetry.space_group_name_H-M   'P 1'
#
loop_
_entity.id
_entity.type
_entity.pdbx_description
1 polymer ?
#
loop_
_entity_poly.entity_id
_entity_poly.type
_entity_poly.pdbx_seq_one_letter_code
_entity_poly.pdbx_strand_id
1 'polypeptide(L)'
;MKRDLATNLSEETERVGARIDKSYEKLALKLRRRADKARAAMVKCKNRIKRAVLQRRFEIYANAARDIDQSVMDRQASPGPVLRLKPDERGTPAQT
;
A
#
# COMPACT_ATOMS: atom_id res chain seq x y z
N MET A 1 9.92 -33.10 -18.65
CA MET A 1 10.00 -32.82 -17.20
C MET A 1 8.73 -32.10 -16.78
N LYS A 2 7.90 -32.69 -15.91
CA LYS A 2 6.75 -31.99 -15.29
C LYS A 2 7.33 -31.16 -14.15
N ARG A 3 7.23 -29.83 -14.22
CA ARG A 3 7.60 -28.97 -13.08
C ARG A 3 6.59 -29.19 -11.96
N ASP A 4 7.09 -29.18 -10.73
CA ASP A 4 6.25 -29.30 -9.55
C ASP A 4 5.29 -28.11 -9.46
N LEU A 5 4.02 -28.42 -9.17
CA LEU A 5 2.94 -27.44 -9.04
C LEU A 5 3.31 -26.34 -8.02
N ALA A 6 4.01 -26.71 -6.94
CA ALA A 6 4.48 -25.80 -5.91
C ALA A 6 5.43 -24.73 -6.47
N THR A 7 6.34 -25.10 -7.36
CA THR A 7 7.29 -24.16 -7.99
C THR A 7 6.55 -23.17 -8.88
N ASN A 8 5.61 -23.65 -9.71
CA ASN A 8 4.82 -22.77 -10.58
C ASN A 8 3.96 -21.77 -9.78
N LEU A 9 3.38 -22.20 -8.65
CA LEU A 9 2.60 -21.34 -7.77
C LEU A 9 3.47 -20.28 -7.06
N SER A 10 4.69 -20.65 -6.65
CA SER A 10 5.65 -19.71 -6.07
C SER A 10 6.03 -18.61 -7.07
N GLU A 11 6.42 -19.01 -8.29
CA GLU A 11 6.79 -18.07 -9.36
C GLU A 11 5.64 -17.11 -9.72
N GLU A 12 4.40 -17.61 -9.83
CA GLU A 12 3.26 -16.74 -10.13
C GLU A 12 2.91 -15.82 -8.95
N THR A 13 3.07 -16.29 -7.70
CA THR A 13 2.88 -15.47 -6.50
C THR A 13 3.88 -14.32 -6.47
N GLU A 14 5.16 -14.60 -6.72
CA GLU A 14 6.21 -13.58 -6.82
C GLU A 14 5.93 -12.58 -7.94
N ARG A 15 5.51 -13.08 -9.11
CA ARG A 15 5.18 -12.24 -10.26
C ARG A 15 4.01 -11.31 -9.98
N VAL A 16 2.95 -11.81 -9.36
CA VAL A 16 1.77 -11.02 -8.97
C VAL A 16 2.17 -10.01 -7.89
N GLY A 17 2.93 -10.44 -6.88
CA GLY A 17 3.47 -9.55 -5.82
C GLY A 17 4.27 -8.38 -6.40
N ALA A 18 5.19 -8.65 -7.32
CA ALA A 18 5.97 -7.61 -7.98
C ALA A 18 5.10 -6.62 -8.79
N ARG A 19 4.03 -7.09 -9.43
CA ARG A 19 3.08 -6.21 -10.14
C ARG A 19 2.27 -5.34 -9.18
N ILE A 20 1.91 -5.88 -8.03
CA ILE A 20 1.21 -5.16 -6.96
C ILE A 20 2.12 -4.06 -6.42
N ASP A 21 3.35 -4.39 -6.04
CA ASP A 21 4.31 -3.42 -5.49
C ASP A 21 4.60 -2.28 -6.49
N LYS A 22 4.87 -2.61 -7.76
CA LYS A 22 5.06 -1.61 -8.82
C LYS A 22 3.85 -0.68 -8.98
N SER A 23 2.63 -1.18 -8.73
CA SER A 23 1.42 -0.36 -8.83
C SER A 23 1.28 0.58 -7.63
N TYR A 24 1.63 0.11 -6.43
CA TYR A 24 1.67 0.93 -5.23
C TYR A 24 2.75 2.01 -5.30
N GLU A 25 3.96 1.69 -5.76
CA GLU A 25 5.03 2.66 -5.98
C GLU A 25 4.59 3.80 -6.91
N LYS A 26 3.94 3.45 -8.03
CA LYS A 26 3.37 4.44 -8.96
C LYS A 26 2.32 5.32 -8.30
N LEU A 27 1.49 4.76 -7.42
CA LEU A 27 0.47 5.51 -6.70
C LEU A 27 1.10 6.46 -5.67
N ALA A 28 2.05 5.98 -4.87
CA ALA A 28 2.81 6.80 -3.93
C ALA A 28 3.54 7.95 -4.64
N LEU A 29 4.15 7.69 -5.80
CA LEU A 29 4.78 8.73 -6.62
C LEU A 29 3.78 9.81 -7.07
N LYS A 30 2.58 9.41 -7.52
CA LYS A 30 1.54 10.36 -7.91
C LYS A 30 1.09 11.23 -6.74
N LEU A 31 0.96 10.64 -5.55
CA LEU A 31 0.58 11.35 -4.33
C LEU A 31 1.68 12.33 -3.90
N ARG A 32 2.95 11.92 -3.92
CA ARG A 32 4.10 12.81 -3.69
C ARG A 32 4.08 14.03 -4.62
N ARG A 33 3.91 13.81 -5.93
CA ARG A 33 3.79 14.90 -6.92
C ARG A 33 2.63 15.85 -6.63
N ARG A 34 1.49 15.34 -6.14
CA ARG A 34 0.34 16.17 -5.74
C ARG A 34 0.63 16.95 -4.46
N ALA A 35 1.31 16.35 -3.49
CA ALA A 35 1.78 17.01 -2.28
C ALA A 35 2.74 18.16 -2.65
N ASP A 36 3.74 17.90 -3.49
CA ASP A 36 4.70 18.91 -3.95
C ASP A 36 4.01 20.07 -4.66
N LYS A 37 3.03 19.77 -5.53
CA LYS A 37 2.22 20.81 -6.20
C LYS A 37 1.45 21.67 -5.19
N ALA A 38 0.84 21.04 -4.18
CA ALA A 38 0.12 21.77 -3.13
C ALA A 38 1.07 22.64 -2.30
N ARG A 39 2.25 22.11 -1.94
CA ARG A 39 3.30 22.84 -1.23
C ARG A 39 3.82 24.03 -2.04
N ALA A 40 4.11 23.85 -3.33
CA ALA A 40 4.55 24.92 -4.22
C ALA A 40 3.48 26.01 -4.38
N ALA A 41 2.21 25.63 -4.48
CA ALA A 41 1.10 26.59 -4.52
C ALA A 41 0.96 27.36 -3.19
N MET A 42 1.19 26.68 -2.06
CA MET A 42 1.12 27.27 -0.72
C MET A 42 2.13 28.40 -0.55
N VAL A 43 3.38 28.20 -1.00
CA VAL A 43 4.46 29.21 -0.94
C VAL A 43 4.07 30.50 -1.67
N LYS A 44 3.36 30.38 -2.80
CA LYS A 44 2.94 31.52 -3.62
C LYS A 44 1.64 32.17 -3.13
N CYS A 45 0.94 31.57 -2.16
CA CYS A 45 -0.41 31.98 -1.78
C CYS A 45 -0.42 33.01 -0.64
N LYS A 46 -0.76 34.27 -0.95
CA LYS A 46 -0.89 35.35 0.05
C LYS A 46 -2.14 35.24 0.93
N ASN A 47 -3.21 34.61 0.44
CA ASN A 47 -4.47 34.46 1.17
C ASN A 47 -4.36 33.35 2.23
N ARG A 48 -4.59 33.69 3.50
CA ARG A 48 -4.46 32.75 4.64
C ARG A 48 -5.42 31.56 4.57
N ILE A 49 -6.68 31.77 4.20
CA ILE A 49 -7.68 30.68 4.10
C ILE A 49 -7.29 29.71 2.99
N LYS A 50 -6.94 30.24 1.80
CA LYS A 50 -6.47 29.40 0.68
C LYS A 50 -5.18 28.65 1.04
N ARG A 51 -4.28 29.27 1.80
CA ARG A 51 -3.05 28.64 2.29
C ARG A 51 -3.35 27.47 3.23
N ALA A 52 -4.29 27.61 4.15
CA ALA A 52 -4.71 26.53 5.04
C ALA A 52 -5.30 25.33 4.28
N VAL A 53 -6.11 25.59 3.24
CA VAL A 53 -6.63 24.52 2.37
C VAL A 53 -5.50 23.81 1.62
N LEU A 54 -4.52 24.55 1.09
CA LEU A 54 -3.37 23.98 0.41
C LEU A 54 -2.48 23.17 1.35
N GLN A 55 -2.29 23.63 2.59
CA GLN A 55 -1.60 22.90 3.64
C GLN A 55 -2.30 21.56 3.93
N ARG A 56 -3.62 21.58 4.16
CA ARG A 56 -4.36 20.34 4.41
C ARG A 56 -4.28 19.36 3.24
N ARG A 57 -4.34 19.85 2.00
CA ARG A 57 -4.15 19.03 0.80
C ARG A 57 -2.75 18.42 0.75
N PHE A 58 -1.72 19.20 1.06
CA PHE A 58 -0.34 18.69 1.14
C PHE A 58 -0.24 17.56 2.16
N GLU A 59 -0.75 17.76 3.38
CA GLU A 59 -0.71 16.76 4.46
C GLU A 59 -1.41 15.46 4.04
N ILE A 60 -2.62 15.55 3.47
CA ILE A 60 -3.37 14.36 3.02
C ILE A 60 -2.58 13.57 1.99
N TYR A 61 -2.02 14.24 0.96
CA TYR A 61 -1.26 13.56 -0.08
C TYR A 61 0.07 13.01 0.42
N ALA A 62 0.77 13.73 1.30
CA ALA A 62 2.04 13.29 1.86
C ALA A 62 1.85 12.08 2.79
N ASN A 63 0.84 12.11 3.66
CA ASN A 63 0.54 11.01 4.57
C ASN A 63 0.10 9.77 3.79
N ALA A 64 -0.81 9.92 2.82
CA ALA A 64 -1.24 8.80 1.99
C ALA A 64 -0.08 8.16 1.20
N ALA A 65 0.87 8.97 0.71
CA ALA A 65 2.06 8.42 0.06
C ALA A 65 2.93 7.62 1.04
N ARG A 66 3.11 8.14 2.27
CA ARG A 66 3.87 7.49 3.33
C ARG A 66 3.25 6.16 3.75
N ASP A 67 1.93 6.10 3.91
CA ASP A 67 1.22 4.87 4.30
C ASP A 67 1.37 3.79 3.22
N ILE A 68 1.35 4.19 1.95
CA ILE A 68 1.57 3.26 0.83
C ILE A 68 3.02 2.77 0.80
N ASP A 69 4.00 3.67 0.94
CA ASP A 69 5.42 3.30 0.94
C ASP A 69 5.69 2.34 2.12
N GLN A 70 5.11 2.59 3.30
CA GLN A 70 5.22 1.68 4.45
C GLN A 70 4.59 0.31 4.14
N SER A 71 3.40 0.27 3.53
CA SER A 71 2.75 -0.99 3.15
C SER A 71 3.59 -1.81 2.16
N VAL A 72 4.30 -1.15 1.23
CA VAL A 72 5.24 -1.82 0.32
C VAL A 72 6.42 -2.39 1.10
N MET A 73 7.02 -1.60 2.00
CA MET A 73 8.14 -2.05 2.84
C MET A 73 7.75 -3.24 3.71
N ASP A 74 6.58 -3.23 4.34
CA ASP A 74 6.11 -4.32 5.19
C ASP A 74 5.91 -5.61 4.39
N ARG A 75 5.40 -5.52 3.16
CA ARG A 75 5.26 -6.67 2.24
C ARG A 75 6.62 -7.21 1.78
N GLN A 76 7.59 -6.33 1.54
CA GLN A 76 8.93 -6.75 1.13
C GLN A 76 9.75 -7.34 2.30
N ALA A 77 9.51 -6.86 3.52
CA ALA A 77 10.14 -7.37 4.74
C ALA A 77 9.57 -8.72 5.18
N SER A 78 8.34 -9.06 4.77
CA SER A 78 7.71 -10.36 5.02
C SER A 78 7.33 -11.05 3.71
N PRO A 79 8.28 -11.71 3.02
CA PRO A 79 8.01 -12.46 1.80
C PRO A 79 7.30 -13.78 2.17
N GLY A 80 6.01 -13.71 2.47
CA GLY A 80 5.21 -14.88 2.85
C GLY A 80 3.71 -14.55 2.86
N PRO A 81 2.83 -15.52 2.53
CA PRO A 81 1.44 -15.24 2.22
C PRO A 81 0.72 -14.76 3.48
N VAL A 82 0.27 -13.51 3.49
CA VAL A 82 -0.72 -13.04 4.47
C VAL A 82 -2.10 -13.58 4.07
N LEU A 83 -2.23 -14.90 4.06
CA LEU A 83 -3.52 -15.54 4.30
C LEU A 83 -3.65 -15.66 5.82
N ARG A 84 -3.88 -14.53 6.50
CA ARG A 84 -4.46 -14.58 7.84
C ARG A 84 -5.93 -14.98 7.70
N LEU A 85 -6.17 -16.21 7.27
CA LEU A 85 -7.44 -16.88 7.49
C LEU A 85 -7.57 -16.95 9.00
N LYS A 86 -8.53 -16.19 9.55
CA LYS A 86 -8.92 -16.41 10.93
C LYS A 86 -9.39 -17.87 11.02
N PRO A 87 -8.92 -18.67 11.98
CA PRO A 87 -9.59 -19.92 12.26
C PRO A 87 -11.03 -19.56 12.63
N ASP A 88 -11.98 -20.07 11.86
CA ASP A 88 -13.40 -20.02 12.20
C ASP A 88 -13.55 -20.73 13.55
N GLU A 89 -13.65 -19.95 14.61
CA GLU A 89 -14.29 -20.37 15.83
C GLU A 89 -15.75 -20.65 15.48
N ARG A 90 -16.14 -21.94 15.45
CA ARG A 90 -17.40 -22.46 15.99
C ARG A 90 -17.56 -23.95 15.72
N GLY A 91 -17.58 -24.72 16.81
CA GLY A 91 -18.44 -25.91 16.92
C GLY A 91 -17.72 -27.24 17.01
N THR A 92 -17.12 -27.55 18.16
CA THR A 92 -17.01 -28.94 18.62
C THR A 92 -18.42 -29.40 19.02
N PRO A 93 -19.02 -30.45 18.43
CA PRO A 93 -20.07 -31.18 19.12
C PRO A 93 -19.41 -32.15 20.08
N ALA A 94 -19.79 -32.02 21.35
CA ALA A 94 -19.41 -32.91 22.43
C ALA A 94 -19.70 -34.37 22.07
N GLN A 95 -18.75 -35.24 22.42
CA GLN A 95 -19.00 -36.67 22.50
C GLN A 95 -20.05 -36.90 23.60
N THR A 96 -21.08 -37.68 23.29
CA THR A 96 -21.81 -38.47 24.26
C THR A 96 -22.18 -39.78 23.58
#